data_AF-A0AAD5X2I6-F1
#
_entry.id   AF-A0AAD5X2I6-F1
#
_cell.length_a   1.000
_cell.length_b   1.000
_cell.length_c   1.000
_cell.angle_alpha   90.00
_cell.angle_beta   90.00
_cell.angle_gamma   90.00
#
_symmetry.space_group_name_H-M   'P 1'
#
loop_
_entity.id
_entity.type
_entity.pdbx_description
1 polymer ?
#
loop_
_entity_poly.entity_id
_entity_poly.type
_entity_poly.pdbx_seq_one_letter_code
_entity_poly.pdbx_strand_id
1 'polypeptide(L)'
;MAQNQQTMMKKQMSMQASMGMASSRDNLLWIGGIYGAIATAATLALIKHKTIPLPMRIPLVVIPIPGAYFYDMAYGSKMERIRRHQHHILEHEKHWFNNQEVDEAIRLQAANVDWTGGSN
;
A
#
# COMPACT_ATOMS: atom_id res chain seq x y z
N MET A 1 -3.83 -23.49 -22.02
CA MET A 1 -3.90 -22.00 -22.06
C MET A 1 -4.31 -21.41 -20.71
N ALA A 2 -5.37 -21.90 -20.04
CA ALA A 2 -5.83 -21.39 -18.73
C ALA A 2 -4.79 -21.46 -17.58
N GLN A 3 -3.98 -22.52 -17.50
CA GLN A 3 -2.93 -22.63 -16.48
C GLN A 3 -1.85 -21.54 -16.60
N ASN A 4 -1.50 -21.12 -17.82
CA ASN A 4 -0.54 -20.04 -18.05
C ASN A 4 -1.10 -18.68 -17.59
N GLN A 5 -2.39 -18.43 -17.82
CA GLN A 5 -3.04 -17.19 -17.37
C GLN A 5 -3.09 -17.11 -15.83
N GLN A 6 -3.47 -18.19 -15.16
CA GLN A 6 -3.47 -18.25 -13.69
C GLN A 6 -2.06 -18.04 -13.11
N THR A 7 -1.04 -18.61 -13.75
CA THR A 7 0.36 -18.46 -13.34
C THR A 7 0.84 -17.03 -13.50
N MET A 8 0.52 -16.39 -14.63
CA MET A 8 0.85 -14.98 -14.88
C MET A 8 0.15 -14.04 -13.89
N MET A 9 -1.12 -14.28 -13.59
CA MET A 9 -1.87 -13.50 -12.60
C MET A 9 -1.26 -13.63 -11.20
N LYS A 10 -0.94 -14.86 -10.76
CA LYS A 10 -0.26 -15.09 -9.48
C LYS A 10 1.10 -14.39 -9.42
N LYS A 11 1.87 -14.43 -10.51
CA LYS A 11 3.16 -13.75 -10.62
C LYS A 11 3.00 -12.24 -10.49
N GLN A 12 2.05 -11.64 -11.21
CA GLN A 12 1.78 -10.21 -11.13
C GLN A 12 1.37 -9.78 -9.71
N MET A 13 0.49 -10.54 -9.05
CA MET A 13 0.09 -10.29 -7.66
C MET A 13 1.28 -10.38 -6.70
N SER A 14 2.13 -11.40 -6.84
CA SER A 14 3.35 -11.52 -6.02
C SER A 14 4.32 -10.36 -6.26
N MET A 15 4.41 -9.87 -7.50
CA MET A 15 5.28 -8.76 -7.86
C MET A 15 4.77 -7.43 -7.28
N GLN A 16 3.45 -7.19 -7.28
CA GLN A 16 2.87 -6.02 -6.64
C GLN A 16 3.10 -6.04 -5.13
N ALA A 17 2.91 -7.20 -4.48
CA ALA A 17 3.18 -7.35 -3.05
C ALA A 17 4.67 -7.14 -2.72
N SER A 18 5.57 -7.73 -3.51
CA SER A 18 7.02 -7.58 -3.29
C SER A 18 7.49 -6.14 -3.55
N MET A 19 6.93 -5.45 -4.55
CA MET A 19 7.21 -4.04 -4.81
C MET A 19 6.75 -3.16 -3.64
N GLY A 20 5.57 -3.44 -3.07
CA GLY A 20 5.09 -2.74 -1.87
C GLY A 20 6.03 -2.92 -0.67
N MET A 21 6.53 -4.14 -0.44
CA MET A 21 7.52 -4.40 0.62
C MET A 21 8.85 -3.70 0.35
N ALA A 22 9.36 -3.77 -0.88
CA ALA A 22 10.61 -3.13 -1.28
C ALA A 22 10.53 -1.61 -1.11
N SER A 23 9.45 -0.99 -1.57
CA SER A 23 9.20 0.44 -1.38
C SER A 23 9.09 0.82 0.10
N SER A 24 8.46 -0.03 0.92
CA SER A 24 8.37 0.22 2.38
C SER A 24 9.73 0.20 3.05
N ARG A 25 10.64 -0.68 2.62
CA ARG A 25 12.03 -0.72 3.12
C ARG A 25 12.79 0.55 2.77
N ASP A 26 12.66 1.03 1.54
CA ASP A 26 13.31 2.26 1.11
C ASP A 26 12.78 3.49 1.87
N ASN A 27 11.46 3.59 2.04
CA ASN A 27 10.83 4.64 2.86
C ASN A 27 11.31 4.59 4.32
N LEU A 28 11.46 3.39 4.89
CA LEU A 28 11.98 3.22 6.25
C LEU A 28 13.43 3.71 6.36
N LEU A 29 14.28 3.46 5.37
CA LEU A 29 15.66 3.96 5.35
C LEU A 29 15.68 5.49 5.33
N TRP A 30 14.85 6.12 4.49
CA TRP A 30 14.75 7.58 4.42
C TRP A 30 14.25 8.19 5.73
N ILE A 31 13.14 7.68 6.27
CA ILE A 31 12.56 8.14 7.53
C ILE A 31 13.53 7.91 8.70
N GLY A 32 14.17 6.75 8.74
CA GLY A 32 15.17 6.41 9.75
C GLY A 32 16.39 7.33 9.68
N GLY A 33 16.87 7.66 8.49
CA GLY A 33 17.97 8.60 8.27
C GLY A 33 17.63 10.01 8.76
N ILE A 34 16.47 10.53 8.38
CA ILE A 34 15.99 11.86 8.83
C ILE A 34 15.81 11.88 10.35
N TYR A 35 15.15 10.86 10.90
CA TYR A 35 14.94 10.74 12.34
C TYR A 35 16.28 10.66 13.09
N GLY A 36 17.23 9.86 12.59
CA GLY A 36 18.57 9.75 13.16
C GLY A 36 19.33 11.08 13.17
N ALA A 37 19.25 11.85 12.08
CA ALA A 37 19.85 13.18 12.02
C ALA A 37 19.23 14.15 13.04
N ILE A 38 17.90 14.18 13.14
CA ILE A 38 17.16 15.02 14.11
C ILE A 38 17.47 14.59 15.55
N ALA A 39 17.47 13.29 15.83
CA ALA A 39 17.77 12.74 17.15
C ALA A 39 19.21 13.06 17.58
N THR A 40 20.16 12.96 16.66
CA THR A 40 21.55 13.34 16.90
C THR A 40 21.66 14.84 17.18
N ALA A 41 21.04 15.69 16.36
CA ALA A 41 21.04 17.14 16.56
C ALA A 41 20.39 17.55 17.89
N ALA A 42 19.26 16.93 18.24
CA ALA A 42 18.57 17.16 19.52
C ALA A 42 19.40 16.71 20.72
N THR A 43 20.11 15.57 20.60
CA THR A 43 21.03 15.09 21.64
C THR A 43 22.19 16.06 21.85
N LEU A 44 22.80 16.55 20.76
CA LEU A 44 23.86 17.58 20.83
C LEU A 44 23.35 18.89 21.45
N ALA A 45 22.14 19.31 21.10
CA ALA A 45 21.50 20.49 21.69
C ALA A 45 21.26 20.31 23.20
N LEU A 46 20.81 19.12 23.62
CA LEU A 46 20.61 18.81 25.04
C LEU A 46 21.94 18.80 25.81
N ILE A 47 23.02 18.27 25.23
CA ILE A 47 24.35 18.28 25.88
C ILE A 47 24.86 19.72 26.04
N LYS A 48 24.78 20.54 24.98
CA LYS A 48 25.35 21.90 24.93
C LYS A 48 24.49 22.95 25.63
N HIS A 49 23.18 22.91 25.45
CA HIS A 49 22.23 23.95 25.89
C HIS A 49 21.31 23.47 27.02
N LYS A 50 21.45 22.22 27.49
CA LYS A 50 20.62 21.59 28.54
C LYS A 50 19.12 21.56 28.24
N THR A 51 18.73 21.93 27.02
CA THR A 51 17.34 22.00 26.58
C THR A 51 17.24 21.59 25.11
N ILE A 52 16.14 20.93 24.74
CA ILE A 52 15.81 20.64 23.35
C ILE A 52 14.89 21.77 22.85
N PRO A 53 15.24 22.48 21.76
CA PRO A 53 14.39 23.50 21.16
C PRO A 53 13.00 22.95 20.80
N LEU A 54 11.94 23.72 21.05
CA LEU A 54 10.56 23.31 20.77
C LEU A 54 10.36 22.76 19.33
N PRO A 55 10.94 23.38 18.27
CA PRO A 55 10.81 22.87 16.90
C PRO A 55 11.38 21.47 16.67
N MET A 56 12.37 21.04 17.48
CA MET A 56 12.97 19.71 17.36
C MET A 56 12.18 18.64 18.11
N ARG A 57 11.34 19.01 19.08
CA ARG A 57 10.54 18.06 19.86
C ARG A 57 9.41 17.44 19.05
N ILE A 58 8.77 18.23 18.19
CA ILE A 58 7.61 17.77 17.40
C ILE A 58 8.01 16.65 16.44
N PRO A 59 9.05 16.79 15.60
CA PRO A 59 9.47 15.72 14.69
C PRO A 59 9.92 14.46 15.43
N LEU A 60 10.52 14.58 16.61
CA LEU A 60 10.94 13.42 17.41
C LEU A 60 9.77 12.53 17.84
N VAL A 61 8.58 13.10 18.01
CA VAL A 61 7.38 12.35 18.39
C VAL A 61 6.61 11.90 17.16
N VAL A 62 6.52 12.75 16.14
CA VAL A 62 5.66 12.50 14.97
C VAL A 62 6.31 11.54 13.99
N ILE A 63 7.62 11.68 13.69
CA ILE A 63 8.30 10.88 12.66
C ILE A 63 8.35 9.37 12.97
N PRO A 64 8.51 8.92 14.23
CA PRO A 64 8.46 7.49 14.54
C PRO A 64 7.15 6.80 14.17
N ILE A 65 6.02 7.53 14.14
CA ILE A 65 4.70 6.94 13.83
C ILE A 65 4.65 6.34 12.41
N PRO A 66 4.92 7.10 11.33
CA PRO A 66 5.03 6.52 9.99
C PRO A 66 6.22 5.56 9.87
N GLY A 67 7.32 5.78 10.61
CA GLY A 67 8.44 4.83 10.64
C GLY A 67 8.04 3.44 11.10
N ALA A 68 7.29 3.34 12.21
CA ALA A 68 6.76 2.08 12.72
C ALA A 68 5.76 1.44 11.73
N TYR A 69 4.97 2.26 11.04
CA TYR A 69 4.06 1.80 10.00
C TYR A 69 4.82 1.14 8.83
N PHE A 70 5.86 1.79 8.31
CA PHE A 70 6.69 1.23 7.25
C PHE A 70 7.51 0.02 7.71
N TYR A 71 7.91 -0.03 8.98
CA TYR A 71 8.54 -1.21 9.57
C TYR A 71 7.61 -2.44 9.53
N ASP A 72 6.35 -2.31 9.97
CA ASP A 72 5.35 -3.40 9.87
C ASP A 72 5.01 -3.77 8.41
N MET A 73 5.07 -2.81 7.47
CA MET A 73 4.94 -3.13 6.04
C MET A 73 6.15 -3.86 5.45
N ALA A 74 7.36 -3.49 5.86
CA ALA A 74 8.60 -4.00 5.31
C ALA A 74 8.99 -5.39 5.84
N TYR A 75 8.70 -5.64 7.12
CA TYR A 75 9.16 -6.83 7.85
C TYR A 75 8.05 -7.54 8.64
N GLY A 76 6.93 -6.87 8.86
CA GLY A 76 5.80 -7.40 9.62
C GLY A 76 4.74 -8.07 8.76
N SER A 77 3.52 -8.09 9.28
CA SER A 77 2.38 -8.80 8.67
C SER A 77 1.42 -7.87 7.93
N LYS A 78 1.71 -6.56 7.88
CA LYS A 78 0.78 -5.56 7.35
C LYS A 78 0.39 -5.81 5.90
N MET A 79 1.35 -6.14 5.04
CA MET A 79 1.07 -6.40 3.62
C MET A 79 0.14 -7.59 3.44
N GLU A 80 0.34 -8.65 4.24
CA GLU A 80 -0.55 -9.82 4.23
C GLU A 80 -1.95 -9.47 4.74
N ARG A 81 -2.04 -8.64 5.77
CA ARG A 81 -3.31 -8.14 6.31
C ARG A 81 -4.06 -7.26 5.30
N ILE A 82 -3.37 -6.34 4.63
CA ILE A 82 -3.95 -5.52 3.55
C ILE A 82 -4.49 -6.42 2.44
N ARG A 83 -3.72 -7.42 2.02
CA ARG A 83 -4.15 -8.39 1.03
C ARG A 83 -5.41 -9.13 1.46
N ARG A 84 -5.49 -9.58 2.72
CA ARG A 84 -6.69 -10.24 3.26
C ARG A 84 -7.91 -9.32 3.24
N HIS A 85 -7.75 -8.05 3.64
CA HIS A 85 -8.83 -7.07 3.57
C HIS A 85 -9.27 -6.81 2.13
N GLN A 86 -8.34 -6.73 1.18
CA GLN A 86 -8.66 -6.58 -0.23
C GLN A 86 -9.52 -7.76 -0.74
N HIS A 87 -9.16 -9.00 -0.42
CA HIS A 87 -9.97 -10.17 -0.78
C HIS A 87 -11.36 -10.11 -0.16
N HIS A 88 -11.44 -9.76 1.13
CA HIS A 88 -12.72 -9.64 1.82
C HIS A 88 -13.63 -8.57 1.16
N ILE A 89 -13.09 -7.39 0.86
CA ILE A 89 -13.80 -6.29 0.21
C ILE A 89 -14.32 -6.70 -1.19
N LEU A 90 -13.50 -7.41 -1.97
CA LEU A 90 -13.87 -7.87 -3.31
C LEU A 90 -14.91 -9.00 -3.31
N GLU A 91 -14.97 -9.80 -2.26
CA GLU A 91 -15.84 -10.99 -2.22
C GLU A 91 -17.13 -10.76 -1.41
N HIS A 92 -17.10 -9.91 -0.39
CA HIS A 92 -18.15 -9.84 0.63
C HIS A 92 -18.78 -8.46 0.80
N GLU A 93 -18.20 -7.40 0.22
CA GLU A 93 -18.69 -6.04 0.40
C GLU A 93 -19.18 -5.44 -0.93
N LYS A 94 -20.36 -4.81 -0.91
CA LYS A 94 -20.88 -4.08 -2.07
C LYS A 94 -20.28 -2.67 -2.10
N HIS A 95 -19.43 -2.42 -3.10
CA HIS A 95 -18.84 -1.09 -3.35
C HIS A 95 -19.07 -0.68 -4.79
N TRP A 96 -18.92 0.61 -5.10
CA TRP A 96 -19.10 1.12 -6.48
C TRP A 96 -18.18 0.45 -7.51
N PHE A 97 -17.00 -0.05 -7.08
CA PHE A 97 -16.02 -0.77 -7.91
C PHE A 97 -16.19 -2.31 -7.90
N ASN A 98 -17.07 -2.83 -7.04
CA ASN A 98 -17.37 -4.26 -6.88
C ASN A 98 -18.88 -4.40 -6.77
N ASN A 99 -19.56 -4.19 -7.89
CA ASN A 99 -20.99 -4.19 -7.95
C ASN A 99 -21.39 -5.13 -9.10
N GLN A 100 -22.00 -6.25 -8.71
CA GLN A 100 -22.34 -7.32 -9.65
C GLN A 100 -23.45 -6.89 -10.62
N GLU A 101 -24.31 -5.95 -10.24
CA GLU A 101 -25.42 -5.46 -11.06
C GLU A 101 -24.94 -4.64 -12.27
N VAL A 102 -23.90 -3.82 -12.10
CA VAL A 102 -23.23 -3.07 -13.17
C VAL A 102 -22.37 -4.00 -14.01
N ASP A 103 -21.69 -4.98 -13.41
CA ASP A 103 -20.97 -6.00 -14.19
C ASP A 103 -21.92 -6.81 -15.08
N GLU A 104 -23.11 -7.16 -14.59
CA GLU A 104 -24.16 -7.80 -15.37
C GLU A 104 -24.76 -6.88 -16.42
N ALA A 105 -25.07 -5.62 -16.09
CA ALA A 105 -25.57 -4.64 -17.06
C ALA A 105 -24.58 -4.39 -18.21
N ILE A 106 -23.28 -4.25 -17.89
CA ILE A 106 -22.21 -4.11 -18.88
C ILE A 106 -22.12 -5.37 -19.75
N ARG A 107 -22.21 -6.57 -19.17
CA ARG A 107 -22.21 -7.83 -19.93
C ARG A 107 -23.39 -7.94 -20.89
N LEU A 108 -24.60 -7.60 -20.42
CA LEU A 108 -25.81 -7.64 -21.24
C LEU A 108 -25.73 -6.60 -22.36
N GLN A 109 -25.21 -5.41 -22.08
CA GLN A 109 -25.02 -4.36 -23.08
C GLN A 109 -23.98 -4.77 -24.13
N ALA A 110 -22.85 -5.35 -23.72
CA ALA A 110 -21.83 -5.88 -24.63
C ALA A 110 -22.38 -7.03 -25.50
N ALA A 111 -23.13 -7.96 -24.92
CA ALA A 111 -23.76 -9.05 -25.66
C ALA A 111 -24.80 -8.56 -26.68
N ASN A 112 -25.50 -7.46 -26.39
CA ASN A 112 -26.47 -6.86 -27.31
C ASN A 112 -25.78 -6.09 -28.46
N VAL A 113 -24.62 -5.48 -28.21
CA VAL A 113 -23.81 -4.80 -29.23
C VAL A 113 -23.24 -5.82 -30.23
N ASP A 114 -22.74 -6.96 -29.76
CA ASP A 114 -22.18 -8.01 -30.62
C ASP A 114 -23.21 -8.64 -31.58
N TRP A 115 -24.50 -8.66 -31.22
CA TRP A 115 -25.56 -9.21 -32.08
C TRP A 115 -25.99 -8.24 -33.22
N THR A 116 -25.77 -6.94 -33.07
CA THR A 116 -26.20 -5.92 -34.05
C THR A 116 -25.16 -5.57 -35.13
N GLY A 117 -23.93 -6.10 -35.01
CA GLY A 117 -22.83 -5.86 -35.96
C GLY A 117 -22.72 -6.88 -37.11
N GLY A 118 -23.63 -7.84 -37.20
CA GLY A 118 -23.58 -8.97 -38.14
C GLY A 118 -24.72 -9.03 -39.15
N SER A 119 -25.02 -7.93 -39.84
CA SER A 119 -25.84 -7.97 -41.05
C SER A 119 -25.56 -6.75 -41.93
N ASN A 120 -24.60 -6.90 -42.84
CA ASN A 120 -24.55 -6.29 -44.17
C ASN A 120 -23.61 -7.11 -45.05
#